data_AF-A0A401HRC9-F1
#
_entry.id   AF-A0A401HRC9-F1
#
_cell.length_a   1.000
_cell.length_b   1.000
_cell.length_c   1.000
_cell.angle_alpha   90.00
_cell.angle_beta   90.00
_cell.angle_gamma   90.00
#
_symmetry.space_group_name_H-M   'P 1'
#
loop_
_entity.id
_entity.type
_entity.pdbx_description
1 polymer ?
#
loop_
_entity_poly.entity_id
_entity_poly.type
_entity_poly.pdbx_seq_one_letter_code
_entity_poly.pdbx_strand_id
1 'polypeptide(L)'
;MSGDKIIRDPIYYDIHIKDSEMSLIDTLEFQRLRNIKQTGLTYMVYPSATHTRFEHSIGAMHIAGEVSKGLKGVDCDLIRIAALLHDIGHPPFSHSLEIRGYNHEYYTRKIVKKMDIENYSPREVIDVLQYKGPEGSLIGGDIDIDRIDYLLRDSYHTGVAYGSIDYNRLIKCIVLFEDNKPKLGILEKGVVAAESLLIARYQMYSSVYMHPTSRISETMLKNAVIYGIEEGLFEVRDLSKMDDIDLISILRDSEGESNKLIKMLDRRKLFKNVLVVRYNELSPYEKWILINLGEEEIRRIEEELSEKFNTTVFLDIPPYPKISEHRITVLAGERRYRLDEISPLAKNLKWAYMKSWDVRLYSPPDRYKELREKIDSTKLKEILLQFRDRCMESPILDILRREDRIRGRGKLLSIVKERGLSESEFLNELQKLIFSGLIREEVVKVRGIYRYDYSALEG
;
A
#
# COMPACT_ATOMS: atom_id res chain seq x y z
N MET A 1 39.28 -5.64 15.63
CA MET A 1 38.06 -6.44 15.86
C MET A 1 36.91 -5.51 15.58
N SER A 2 36.42 -5.47 14.34
CA SER A 2 35.13 -4.81 14.11
C SER A 2 34.08 -5.79 14.60
N GLY A 3 33.40 -5.39 15.68
CA GLY A 3 32.38 -6.23 16.30
C GLY A 3 31.06 -5.88 15.67
N ASP A 4 30.35 -6.89 15.15
CA ASP A 4 28.95 -6.76 14.75
C ASP A 4 28.19 -5.97 15.82
N LYS A 5 27.62 -4.83 15.42
CA LYS A 5 26.81 -4.04 16.33
C LYS A 5 25.47 -4.75 16.53
N ILE A 6 24.91 -4.61 17.71
CA ILE A 6 23.61 -5.21 18.04
C ILE A 6 22.63 -4.08 18.33
N ILE A 7 21.49 -4.10 17.65
CA ILE A 7 20.34 -3.26 17.94
C ILE A 7 19.27 -4.14 18.59
N ARG A 8 18.78 -3.72 19.75
CA ARG A 8 17.66 -4.37 20.44
C ARG A 8 16.34 -3.93 19.81
N ASP A 9 15.58 -4.90 19.33
CA ASP A 9 14.24 -4.74 18.78
C ASP A 9 13.23 -5.57 19.60
N PRO A 10 12.03 -5.06 19.93
CA PRO A 10 11.08 -5.76 20.78
C PRO A 10 10.45 -7.02 20.13
N ILE A 11 10.50 -7.13 18.80
CA ILE A 11 9.90 -8.23 18.03
C ILE A 11 10.94 -9.30 17.75
N TYR A 12 12.14 -8.89 17.31
CA TYR A 12 13.21 -9.82 16.90
C TYR A 12 14.36 -9.95 17.92
N TYR A 13 14.30 -9.24 19.04
CA TYR A 13 15.31 -9.22 20.09
C TYR A 13 16.65 -8.65 19.63
N ASP A 14 17.66 -9.47 19.38
CA ASP A 14 18.98 -9.02 18.98
C ASP A 14 19.12 -9.04 17.46
N ILE A 15 19.13 -7.85 16.84
CA ILE A 15 19.40 -7.69 15.42
C ILE A 15 20.88 -7.34 15.25
N HIS A 16 21.61 -8.23 14.59
CA HIS A 16 23.00 -8.02 14.22
C HIS A 16 23.10 -7.12 12.98
N ILE A 17 23.94 -6.09 13.11
CA ILE A 17 24.21 -5.07 12.11
C ILE A 17 25.69 -5.13 11.72
N LYS A 18 25.95 -5.29 10.42
CA LYS A 18 27.30 -5.26 9.84
C LYS A 18 27.83 -3.83 9.77
N ASP A 19 29.14 -3.65 9.70
CA ASP A 19 29.74 -2.30 9.55
C ASP A 19 29.26 -1.58 8.28
N SER A 20 29.09 -2.32 7.17
CA SER A 20 28.57 -1.81 5.90
C SER A 20 27.10 -1.37 5.97
N GLU A 21 26.31 -1.98 6.85
CA GLU A 21 24.92 -1.59 7.10
C GLU A 21 24.87 -0.41 8.07
N MET A 22 25.75 -0.40 9.07
CA MET A 22 25.83 0.66 10.05
C MET A 22 26.21 1.99 9.41
N SER A 23 27.13 1.99 8.45
CA SER A 23 27.52 3.21 7.72
C SER A 23 26.33 3.84 6.98
N LEU A 24 25.40 3.02 6.46
CA LEU A 24 24.15 3.48 5.86
C LEU A 24 23.16 3.96 6.91
N ILE A 25 23.05 3.24 8.03
CA ILE A 25 22.17 3.63 9.15
C ILE A 25 22.58 4.98 9.73
N ASP A 26 23.87 5.28 9.80
CA ASP A 26 24.41 6.53 10.35
C ASP A 26 24.25 7.75 9.41
N THR A 27 23.75 7.56 8.17
CA THR A 27 23.45 8.66 7.25
C THR A 27 22.28 9.53 7.73
N LEU A 28 22.29 10.82 7.39
CA LEU A 28 21.20 11.74 7.74
C LEU A 28 19.87 11.30 7.12
N GLU A 29 19.91 10.79 5.89
CA GLU A 29 18.73 10.31 5.17
C GLU A 29 18.06 9.13 5.88
N PHE A 30 18.86 8.21 6.45
CA PHE A 30 18.32 7.08 7.20
C PHE A 30 17.90 7.48 8.62
N GLN A 31 18.69 8.31 9.32
CA GLN A 31 18.35 8.81 10.66
C GLN A 31 17.05 9.63 10.67
N ARG A 32 16.72 10.32 9.58
CA ARG A 32 15.42 11.01 9.39
C ARG A 32 14.23 10.09 9.65
N LEU A 33 14.33 8.79 9.31
CA LEU A 33 13.26 7.83 9.50
C LEU A 33 12.84 7.65 10.96
N ARG A 34 13.69 8.02 11.94
CA ARG A 34 13.35 8.01 13.38
C ARG A 34 12.22 8.96 13.72
N ASN A 35 11.99 9.96 12.88
CA ASN A 35 10.97 10.97 13.10
C ASN A 35 9.80 10.83 12.12
N ILE A 36 9.73 9.73 11.36
CA ILE A 36 8.63 9.44 10.43
C ILE A 36 7.86 8.22 10.96
N LYS A 37 6.64 8.42 11.46
CA LYS A 37 5.81 7.33 11.97
C LYS A 37 5.41 6.36 10.86
N GLN A 38 5.55 5.05 11.14
CA GLN A 38 5.21 3.98 10.21
C GLN A 38 3.74 4.06 9.75
N THR A 39 2.82 4.27 10.70
CA THR A 39 1.37 4.21 10.47
C THR A 39 0.70 5.59 10.53
N GLY A 40 1.44 6.65 10.19
CA GLY A 40 0.92 8.01 10.08
C GLY A 40 0.24 8.49 11.37
N LEU A 41 -1.06 8.79 11.27
CA LEU A 41 -1.88 9.28 12.39
C LEU A 41 -2.61 8.17 13.15
N THR A 42 -2.26 6.89 12.96
CA THR A 42 -2.87 5.75 13.67
C THR A 42 -2.74 5.87 15.19
N TYR A 43 -1.72 6.57 15.70
CA TYR A 43 -1.58 6.86 17.13
C TYR A 43 -2.76 7.65 17.72
N MET A 44 -3.55 8.32 16.86
CA MET A 44 -4.79 8.93 17.29
C MET A 44 -5.74 7.86 17.83
N VAL A 45 -5.79 6.66 17.26
CA VAL A 45 -6.68 5.58 17.74
C VAL A 45 -5.98 4.71 18.77
N TYR A 46 -4.73 4.36 18.48
CA TYR A 46 -3.91 3.45 19.28
C TYR A 46 -2.71 4.22 19.81
N PRO A 47 -2.77 4.84 21.00
CA PRO A 47 -1.74 5.78 21.48
C PRO A 47 -0.30 5.26 21.44
N SER A 48 -0.10 3.93 21.49
CA SER A 48 1.21 3.26 21.43
C SER A 48 1.72 3.00 20.00
N ALA A 49 0.93 3.28 18.95
CA ALA A 49 1.30 3.16 17.55
C ALA A 49 2.20 4.33 17.09
N THR A 50 3.30 4.53 17.82
CA THR A 50 4.26 5.62 17.63
C THR A 50 5.57 5.15 17.01
N HIS A 51 5.66 3.87 16.63
CA HIS A 51 6.81 3.32 15.95
C HIS A 51 7.04 3.97 14.58
N THR A 52 8.29 3.94 14.16
CA THR A 52 8.82 4.74 13.06
C THR A 52 9.32 3.85 11.94
N ARG A 53 9.55 4.45 10.78
CA ARG A 53 10.13 3.75 9.63
C ARG A 53 11.54 3.24 9.92
N PHE A 54 12.26 3.84 10.87
CA PHE A 54 13.62 3.42 11.24
C PHE A 54 13.68 1.97 11.73
N GLU A 55 12.90 1.63 12.75
CA GLU A 55 12.87 0.26 13.28
C GLU A 55 12.22 -0.72 12.30
N HIS A 56 11.26 -0.26 11.49
CA HIS A 56 10.68 -1.07 10.42
C HIS A 56 11.73 -1.47 9.37
N SER A 57 12.52 -0.51 8.87
CA SER A 57 13.59 -0.78 7.91
C SER A 57 14.65 -1.75 8.46
N ILE A 58 15.01 -1.62 9.74
CA ILE A 58 15.94 -2.57 10.39
C ILE A 58 15.31 -3.97 10.54
N GLY A 59 14.03 -4.03 10.89
CA GLY A 59 13.28 -5.29 10.99
C GLY A 59 13.13 -6.00 9.65
N ALA A 60 12.80 -5.26 8.59
CA ALA A 60 12.74 -5.77 7.21
C ALA A 60 14.11 -6.30 6.77
N MET A 61 15.21 -5.59 7.05
CA MET A 61 16.57 -6.05 6.81
C MET A 61 16.89 -7.34 7.57
N HIS A 62 16.47 -7.45 8.84
CA HIS A 62 16.64 -8.67 9.62
C HIS A 62 15.94 -9.87 8.96
N ILE A 63 14.65 -9.72 8.64
CA ILE A 63 13.86 -10.77 7.98
C ILE A 63 14.47 -11.15 6.62
N ALA A 64 14.89 -10.16 5.82
CA ALA A 64 15.57 -10.38 4.55
C ALA A 64 16.77 -11.32 4.69
N GLY A 65 17.61 -11.04 5.70
CA GLY A 65 18.76 -11.87 6.05
C GLY A 65 18.35 -13.29 6.41
N GLU A 66 17.38 -13.45 7.32
CA GLU A 66 16.93 -14.79 7.76
C GLU A 66 16.32 -15.62 6.62
N VAL A 67 15.53 -15.00 5.74
CA VAL A 67 14.96 -15.68 4.56
C VAL A 67 16.07 -16.09 3.59
N SER A 68 17.01 -15.20 3.30
CA SER A 68 18.07 -15.45 2.31
C SER A 68 18.98 -16.64 2.68
N LYS A 69 19.19 -16.93 3.98
CA LYS A 69 19.97 -18.10 4.43
C LYS A 69 19.44 -19.44 3.89
N GLY A 70 18.13 -19.53 3.64
CA GLY A 70 17.48 -20.71 3.09
C GLY A 70 17.49 -20.80 1.57
N LEU A 71 17.97 -19.77 0.87
CA LEU A 71 17.83 -19.62 -0.58
C LEU A 71 19.19 -19.63 -1.28
N LYS A 72 19.38 -20.58 -2.18
CA LYS A 72 20.60 -20.62 -3.02
C LYS A 72 20.50 -19.58 -4.12
N GLY A 73 21.61 -18.88 -4.38
CA GLY A 73 21.71 -17.89 -5.44
C GLY A 73 21.06 -16.54 -5.12
N VAL A 74 20.78 -16.28 -3.83
CA VAL A 74 20.41 -14.97 -3.31
C VAL A 74 21.62 -14.38 -2.60
N ASP A 75 22.02 -13.18 -2.99
CA ASP A 75 23.04 -12.43 -2.24
C ASP A 75 22.42 -11.87 -0.94
N CYS A 76 22.86 -12.42 0.19
CA CYS A 76 22.39 -12.06 1.53
C CYS A 76 22.66 -10.58 1.88
N ASP A 77 23.80 -10.04 1.46
CA ASP A 77 24.22 -8.70 1.88
C ASP A 77 23.51 -7.66 1.02
N LEU A 78 23.40 -7.93 -0.28
CA LEU A 78 22.63 -7.10 -1.20
C LEU A 78 21.15 -7.00 -0.81
N ILE A 79 20.48 -8.12 -0.50
CA ILE A 79 19.05 -8.09 -0.13
C ILE A 79 18.83 -7.42 1.23
N ARG A 80 19.76 -7.57 2.18
CA ARG A 80 19.72 -6.86 3.46
C ARG A 80 19.84 -5.35 3.25
N ILE A 81 20.82 -4.89 2.47
CA ILE A 81 20.99 -3.47 2.14
C ILE A 81 19.75 -2.93 1.42
N ALA A 82 19.22 -3.65 0.43
CA ALA A 82 18.03 -3.22 -0.29
C ALA A 82 16.80 -3.15 0.63
N ALA A 83 16.58 -4.15 1.49
CA ALA A 83 15.50 -4.14 2.48
C ALA A 83 15.67 -3.03 3.54
N LEU A 84 16.90 -2.70 3.94
CA LEU A 84 17.18 -1.57 4.81
C LEU A 84 16.76 -0.25 4.15
N LEU A 85 17.05 -0.07 2.86
CA LEU A 85 16.86 1.21 2.17
C LEU A 85 15.50 1.38 1.49
N HIS A 86 14.63 0.35 1.45
CA HIS A 86 13.42 0.37 0.63
C HIS A 86 12.49 1.56 0.89
N ASP A 87 12.42 1.97 2.15
CA ASP A 87 11.52 3.02 2.65
C ASP A 87 12.19 4.38 2.88
N ILE A 88 13.47 4.54 2.53
CA ILE A 88 14.24 5.78 2.79
C ILE A 88 13.66 7.01 2.07
N GLY A 89 12.81 6.82 1.05
CA GLY A 89 12.14 7.86 0.29
C GLY A 89 10.77 8.28 0.81
N HIS A 90 10.29 7.73 1.94
CA HIS A 90 8.98 8.09 2.45
C HIS A 90 8.91 9.54 2.94
N PRO A 91 7.75 10.22 2.71
CA PRO A 91 7.50 11.54 3.26
C PRO A 91 7.08 11.43 4.73
N PRO A 92 6.97 12.57 5.44
CA PRO A 92 6.33 12.64 6.76
C PRO A 92 4.97 11.94 6.75
N PHE A 93 4.62 11.29 7.86
CA PHE A 93 3.38 10.52 8.00
C PHE A 93 3.16 9.45 6.90
N SER A 94 4.24 8.99 6.25
CA SER A 94 4.23 7.77 5.44
C SER A 94 3.28 7.84 4.24
N HIS A 95 2.54 6.78 3.94
CA HIS A 95 1.65 6.74 2.77
C HIS A 95 0.53 7.80 2.80
N SER A 96 0.19 8.34 3.98
CA SER A 96 -0.85 9.37 4.10
C SER A 96 -0.52 10.64 3.30
N LEU A 97 0.76 10.90 3.01
CA LEU A 97 1.23 12.08 2.26
C LEU A 97 1.86 11.75 0.90
N GLU A 98 1.49 10.64 0.28
CA GLU A 98 1.72 10.41 -1.15
C GLU A 98 0.71 11.18 -2.01
N ILE A 99 0.83 12.50 -1.96
CA ILE A 99 -0.09 13.46 -2.59
C ILE A 99 0.57 14.15 -3.78
N ARG A 100 -0.22 14.70 -4.70
CA ARG A 100 0.23 15.51 -5.84
C ARG A 100 1.35 14.85 -6.65
N GLY A 101 1.24 13.55 -6.86
CA GLY A 101 2.23 12.76 -7.61
C GLY A 101 3.52 12.46 -6.85
N TYR A 102 3.59 12.73 -5.55
CA TYR A 102 4.69 12.22 -4.72
C TYR A 102 4.70 10.70 -4.76
N ASN A 103 5.87 10.12 -5.02
CA ASN A 103 6.07 8.68 -5.09
C ASN A 103 7.32 8.32 -4.28
N HIS A 104 7.13 7.63 -3.16
CA HIS A 104 8.23 7.29 -2.26
C HIS A 104 9.30 6.43 -2.96
N GLU A 105 8.92 5.47 -3.80
CA GLU A 105 9.89 4.63 -4.53
C GLU A 105 10.81 5.47 -5.45
N TYR A 106 10.28 6.52 -6.08
CA TYR A 106 11.07 7.46 -6.89
C TYR A 106 12.10 8.18 -6.02
N TYR A 107 11.70 8.67 -4.84
CA TYR A 107 12.61 9.36 -3.92
C TYR A 107 13.60 8.39 -3.27
N THR A 108 13.19 7.17 -2.95
CA THR A 108 14.08 6.08 -2.51
C THR A 108 15.20 5.91 -3.53
N ARG A 109 14.86 5.70 -4.82
CA ARG A 109 15.87 5.55 -5.88
C ARG A 109 16.74 6.81 -6.03
N LYS A 110 16.18 8.00 -5.86
CA LYS A 110 16.92 9.26 -5.97
C LYS A 110 17.95 9.45 -4.84
N ILE A 111 17.62 9.00 -3.63
CA ILE A 111 18.50 9.00 -2.47
C ILE A 111 19.58 7.94 -2.66
N VAL A 112 19.19 6.68 -2.91
CA VAL A 112 20.11 5.53 -3.09
C VAL A 112 21.15 5.80 -4.18
N LYS A 113 20.77 6.44 -5.29
CA LYS A 113 21.70 6.84 -6.38
C LYS A 113 22.91 7.66 -5.92
N LYS A 114 22.83 8.33 -4.78
CA LYS A 114 23.86 9.22 -4.26
C LYS A 114 24.60 8.65 -3.05
N MET A 115 24.16 7.50 -2.52
CA MET A 115 24.78 6.88 -1.37
C MET A 115 26.05 6.13 -1.78
N ASP A 116 27.04 6.14 -0.89
CA ASP A 116 28.19 5.25 -0.98
C ASP A 116 27.83 3.93 -0.30
N ILE A 117 27.79 2.85 -1.06
CA ILE A 117 27.34 1.53 -0.61
C ILE A 117 28.51 0.59 -0.76
N GLU A 118 29.05 0.12 0.36
CA GLU A 118 30.21 -0.75 0.35
C GLU A 118 29.92 -2.04 -0.43
N ASN A 119 30.85 -2.45 -1.30
CA ASN A 119 30.80 -3.66 -2.13
C ASN A 119 29.70 -3.70 -3.23
N TYR A 120 28.79 -2.72 -3.30
CA TYR A 120 27.72 -2.70 -4.30
C TYR A 120 27.59 -1.35 -4.97
N SER A 121 27.30 -1.34 -6.26
CA SER A 121 26.92 -0.09 -6.92
C SER A 121 25.49 0.32 -6.52
N PRO A 122 25.17 1.62 -6.46
CA PRO A 122 23.79 2.08 -6.29
C PRO A 122 22.80 1.50 -7.30
N ARG A 123 23.29 1.14 -8.50
CA ARG A 123 22.47 0.55 -9.56
C ARG A 123 22.00 -0.86 -9.20
N GLU A 124 22.86 -1.68 -8.60
CA GLU A 124 22.51 -3.04 -8.17
C GLU A 124 21.43 -3.01 -7.10
N VAL A 125 21.58 -2.16 -6.09
CA VAL A 125 20.57 -1.97 -5.04
C VAL A 125 19.25 -1.48 -5.64
N ILE A 126 19.29 -0.53 -6.57
CA ILE A 126 18.09 -0.03 -7.25
C ILE A 126 17.41 -1.12 -8.10
N ASP A 127 18.17 -2.00 -8.74
CA ASP A 127 17.60 -3.10 -9.51
C ASP A 127 16.81 -4.05 -8.59
N VAL A 128 17.33 -4.34 -7.39
CA VAL A 128 16.62 -5.11 -6.36
C VAL A 128 15.36 -4.39 -5.88
N LEU A 129 15.46 -3.09 -5.59
CA LEU A 129 14.31 -2.24 -5.20
C LEU A 129 13.26 -2.09 -6.31
N GLN A 130 13.62 -2.38 -7.57
CA GLN A 130 12.72 -2.47 -8.71
C GLN A 130 12.22 -3.91 -8.96
N TYR A 131 12.36 -4.77 -7.95
CA TYR A 131 11.88 -6.15 -7.95
C TYR A 131 12.53 -7.04 -9.01
N LYS A 132 13.78 -6.72 -9.39
CA LYS A 132 14.55 -7.54 -10.36
C LYS A 132 15.36 -8.59 -9.62
N GLY A 133 15.51 -9.75 -10.27
CA GLY A 133 16.26 -10.87 -9.73
C GLY A 133 15.53 -11.61 -8.59
N PRO A 134 16.18 -12.66 -8.06
CA PRO A 134 15.65 -13.41 -6.93
C PRO A 134 15.59 -12.56 -5.64
N GLU A 135 16.53 -11.64 -5.45
CA GLU A 135 16.54 -10.67 -4.34
C GLU A 135 15.31 -9.76 -4.41
N GLY A 136 15.07 -9.10 -5.55
CA GLY A 136 13.97 -8.16 -5.68
C GLY A 136 12.60 -8.80 -5.54
N SER A 137 12.49 -10.10 -5.85
CA SER A 137 11.26 -10.86 -5.65
C SER A 137 10.89 -11.01 -4.17
N LEU A 138 11.88 -10.95 -3.25
CA LEU A 138 11.63 -10.99 -1.80
C LEU A 138 11.07 -9.67 -1.26
N ILE A 139 11.39 -8.55 -1.91
CA ILE A 139 10.88 -7.21 -1.55
C ILE A 139 9.50 -6.95 -2.16
N GLY A 140 9.29 -7.23 -3.45
CA GLY A 140 8.04 -6.85 -4.15
C GLY A 140 7.14 -8.00 -4.60
N GLY A 141 7.31 -9.19 -3.99
CA GLY A 141 6.66 -10.41 -4.43
C GLY A 141 5.25 -10.66 -3.90
N ASP A 142 4.72 -11.85 -4.20
CA ASP A 142 3.51 -12.37 -3.55
C ASP A 142 3.78 -12.82 -2.09
N ILE A 143 5.05 -12.97 -1.70
CA ILE A 143 5.52 -13.12 -0.31
C ILE A 143 6.55 -12.02 -0.10
N ASP A 144 6.22 -11.08 0.75
CA ASP A 144 6.88 -9.79 0.83
C ASP A 144 7.41 -9.60 2.26
N ILE A 145 8.72 -9.44 2.40
CA ILE A 145 9.40 -9.28 3.69
C ILE A 145 8.98 -8.00 4.43
N ASP A 146 8.65 -6.93 3.70
CA ASP A 146 8.16 -5.67 4.26
C ASP A 146 6.84 -5.95 5.00
N ARG A 147 5.94 -6.73 4.37
CA ARG A 147 4.66 -7.13 4.99
C ARG A 147 4.81 -7.97 6.24
N ILE A 148 5.79 -8.88 6.26
CA ILE A 148 6.03 -9.70 7.45
C ILE A 148 6.41 -8.79 8.61
N ASP A 149 7.31 -7.82 8.38
CA ASP A 149 7.71 -6.89 9.44
C ASP A 149 6.54 -6.00 9.88
N TYR A 150 5.93 -5.24 8.97
CA TYR A 150 4.96 -4.24 9.40
C TYR A 150 3.73 -4.89 10.04
N LEU A 151 3.29 -6.08 9.60
CA LEU A 151 2.12 -6.72 10.22
C LEU A 151 2.39 -7.10 11.67
N LEU A 152 3.58 -7.66 11.95
CA LEU A 152 4.00 -7.99 13.32
C LEU A 152 4.19 -6.72 14.14
N ARG A 153 4.88 -5.73 13.58
CA ARG A 153 5.23 -4.48 14.27
C ARG A 153 4.03 -3.60 14.55
N ASP A 154 3.19 -3.39 13.56
CA ASP A 154 1.96 -2.62 13.72
C ASP A 154 1.04 -3.31 14.72
N SER A 155 0.93 -4.64 14.70
CA SER A 155 0.16 -5.39 15.69
C SER A 155 0.72 -5.24 17.10
N TYR A 156 2.04 -5.35 17.26
CA TYR A 156 2.71 -5.18 18.54
C TYR A 156 2.47 -3.77 19.13
N HIS A 157 2.68 -2.73 18.32
CA HIS A 157 2.57 -1.33 18.78
C HIS A 157 1.13 -0.84 18.92
N THR A 158 0.18 -1.38 18.15
CA THR A 158 -1.25 -1.08 18.35
C THR A 158 -1.87 -1.88 19.48
N GLY A 159 -1.23 -2.98 19.91
CA GLY A 159 -1.72 -3.88 20.96
C GLY A 159 -2.88 -4.77 20.51
N VAL A 160 -3.20 -4.81 19.21
CA VAL A 160 -4.22 -5.71 18.68
C VAL A 160 -3.63 -7.12 18.54
N ALA A 161 -4.38 -8.15 18.92
CA ALA A 161 -3.91 -9.54 18.84
C ALA A 161 -3.97 -10.13 17.42
N TYR A 162 -4.40 -9.34 16.43
CA TYR A 162 -4.73 -9.81 15.09
C TYR A 162 -3.52 -10.08 14.19
N GLY A 163 -2.34 -9.53 14.49
CA GLY A 163 -1.11 -9.73 13.69
C GLY A 163 -0.23 -10.89 14.14
N SER A 164 -0.75 -11.85 14.91
CA SER A 164 0.03 -13.01 15.34
C SER A 164 0.28 -13.97 14.17
N ILE A 165 1.42 -13.81 13.50
CA ILE A 165 1.84 -14.62 12.36
C ILE A 165 2.94 -15.59 12.82
N ASP A 166 2.85 -16.87 12.43
CA ASP A 166 3.99 -17.80 12.57
C ASP A 166 5.03 -17.53 11.48
N TYR A 167 5.67 -16.36 11.58
CA TYR A 167 6.62 -15.89 10.58
C TYR A 167 7.85 -16.80 10.53
N ASN A 168 8.28 -17.33 11.67
CA ASN A 168 9.41 -18.26 11.77
C ASN A 168 9.18 -19.54 10.93
N ARG A 169 7.95 -20.07 10.94
CA ARG A 169 7.58 -21.18 10.06
C ARG A 169 7.50 -20.74 8.60
N LEU A 170 6.91 -19.58 8.33
CA LEU A 170 6.75 -19.06 6.98
C LEU A 170 8.10 -18.89 6.28
N ILE A 171 9.04 -18.16 6.89
CA ILE A 171 10.36 -17.86 6.29
C ILE A 171 11.14 -19.12 5.95
N LYS A 172 11.06 -20.17 6.80
CA LYS A 172 11.71 -21.47 6.58
C LYS A 172 11.07 -22.32 5.48
N CYS A 173 9.87 -21.94 5.05
CA CYS A 173 9.15 -22.63 3.97
C CYS A 173 9.25 -21.89 2.63
N ILE A 174 9.77 -20.65 2.61
CA ILE A 174 10.03 -19.91 1.38
C ILE A 174 11.15 -20.61 0.62
N VAL A 175 10.94 -20.82 -0.68
CA VAL A 175 11.89 -21.48 -1.56
C VAL A 175 11.91 -20.80 -2.93
N LEU A 176 13.07 -20.86 -3.58
CA LEU A 176 13.21 -20.52 -5.00
C LEU A 176 12.99 -21.77 -5.84
N PHE A 177 12.23 -21.61 -6.93
CA PHE A 177 12.05 -22.64 -7.94
C PHE A 177 12.12 -22.05 -9.34
N GLU A 178 12.45 -22.89 -10.32
CA GLU A 178 12.54 -22.49 -11.71
C GLU A 178 11.18 -22.58 -12.43
N ASP A 179 10.78 -21.47 -13.05
CA ASP A 179 9.59 -21.36 -13.90
C ASP A 179 9.80 -20.30 -15.00
N ASN A 180 10.57 -20.69 -16.03
CA ASN A 180 11.20 -19.83 -17.05
C ASN A 180 12.20 -18.79 -16.49
N LYS A 181 11.99 -18.34 -15.25
CA LYS A 181 12.87 -17.53 -14.43
C LYS A 181 12.75 -18.02 -12.97
N PRO A 182 13.75 -17.75 -12.11
CA PRO A 182 13.62 -17.97 -10.67
C PRO A 182 12.39 -17.26 -10.11
N LYS A 183 11.56 -18.00 -9.35
CA LYS A 183 10.38 -17.47 -8.64
C LYS A 183 10.33 -17.97 -7.21
N LEU A 184 9.69 -17.17 -6.36
CA LEU A 184 9.40 -17.55 -4.98
C LEU A 184 8.14 -18.38 -4.90
N GLY A 185 8.19 -19.39 -4.04
CA GLY A 185 7.04 -20.17 -3.59
C GLY A 185 7.20 -20.57 -2.14
N ILE A 186 6.20 -21.27 -1.62
CA ILE A 186 6.27 -21.93 -0.32
C ILE A 186 6.18 -23.44 -0.48
N LEU A 187 6.83 -24.18 0.41
CA LEU A 187 6.58 -25.60 0.58
C LEU A 187 5.18 -25.83 1.13
N GLU A 188 4.55 -26.95 0.77
CA GLU A 188 3.21 -27.37 1.24
C GLU A 188 3.07 -27.31 2.78
N LYS A 189 4.13 -27.70 3.50
CA LYS A 189 4.20 -27.64 4.98
C LYS A 189 4.16 -26.21 5.57
N GLY A 190 4.19 -25.18 4.73
CA GLY A 190 4.10 -23.76 5.06
C GLY A 190 2.75 -23.12 4.73
N VAL A 191 1.79 -23.86 4.18
CA VAL A 191 0.46 -23.35 3.79
C VAL A 191 -0.26 -22.70 4.97
N VAL A 192 -0.29 -23.35 6.13
CA VAL A 192 -0.94 -22.81 7.34
C VAL A 192 -0.30 -21.49 7.80
N ALA A 193 1.03 -21.37 7.69
CA ALA A 193 1.73 -20.13 8.02
C ALA A 193 1.37 -19.00 7.04
N ALA A 194 1.28 -19.32 5.74
CA ALA A 194 0.81 -18.36 4.73
C ALA A 194 -0.66 -17.97 4.93
N GLU A 195 -1.53 -18.90 5.33
CA GLU A 195 -2.91 -18.59 5.72
C GLU A 195 -2.97 -17.64 6.92
N SER A 196 -2.12 -17.86 7.94
CA SER A 196 -2.05 -16.97 9.11
C SER A 196 -1.67 -15.53 8.72
N LEU A 197 -0.76 -15.36 7.75
CA LEU A 197 -0.40 -14.05 7.19
C LEU A 197 -1.62 -13.38 6.52
N LEU A 198 -2.40 -14.12 5.73
CA LEU A 198 -3.60 -13.60 5.06
C LEU A 198 -4.68 -13.18 6.06
N ILE A 199 -4.91 -13.98 7.11
CA ILE A 199 -5.86 -13.66 8.19
C ILE A 199 -5.41 -12.38 8.90
N ALA A 200 -4.14 -12.34 9.32
CA ALA A 200 -3.57 -11.21 10.02
C ALA A 200 -3.72 -9.93 9.21
N ARG A 201 -3.38 -9.96 7.92
CA ARG A 201 -3.54 -8.83 7.00
C ARG A 201 -4.99 -8.37 6.90
N TYR A 202 -5.94 -9.28 6.73
CA TYR A 202 -7.35 -8.95 6.65
C TYR A 202 -7.86 -8.25 7.93
N GLN A 203 -7.49 -8.77 9.09
CA GLN A 203 -7.89 -8.22 10.38
C GLN A 203 -7.22 -6.87 10.67
N MET A 204 -5.92 -6.74 10.40
CA MET A 204 -5.17 -5.49 10.54
C MET A 204 -5.72 -4.40 9.63
N TYR A 205 -6.02 -4.72 8.37
CA TYR A 205 -6.59 -3.74 7.45
C TYR A 205 -7.95 -3.21 7.89
N SER A 206 -8.85 -4.08 8.31
CA SER A 206 -10.19 -3.66 8.75
C SER A 206 -10.15 -2.91 10.09
N SER A 207 -9.28 -3.32 11.01
CA SER A 207 -9.29 -2.82 12.40
C SER A 207 -8.36 -1.65 12.65
N VAL A 208 -7.24 -1.58 11.93
CA VAL A 208 -6.19 -0.57 12.12
C VAL A 208 -6.16 0.39 10.93
N TYR A 209 -5.79 -0.09 9.74
CA TYR A 209 -5.56 0.79 8.58
C TYR A 209 -6.83 1.49 8.08
N MET A 210 -7.98 0.80 8.09
CA MET A 210 -9.27 1.36 7.69
C MET A 210 -10.10 1.88 8.87
N HIS A 211 -9.50 2.02 10.07
CA HIS A 211 -10.22 2.50 11.23
C HIS A 211 -10.78 3.91 10.97
N PRO A 212 -12.08 4.18 11.24
CA PRO A 212 -12.71 5.46 10.90
C PRO A 212 -11.98 6.70 11.39
N THR A 213 -11.47 6.64 12.61
CA THR A 213 -10.75 7.76 13.23
C THR A 213 -9.36 7.96 12.63
N SER A 214 -8.66 6.89 12.21
CA SER A 214 -7.37 7.03 11.52
C SER A 214 -7.58 7.67 10.17
N ARG A 215 -8.53 7.14 9.38
CA ARG A 215 -8.89 7.66 8.06
C ARG A 215 -9.21 9.15 8.07
N ILE A 216 -10.10 9.62 8.96
CA ILE A 216 -10.41 11.05 9.00
C ILE A 216 -9.24 11.91 9.47
N SER A 217 -8.41 11.41 10.39
CA SER A 217 -7.22 12.15 10.83
C SER A 217 -6.26 12.32 9.66
N GLU A 218 -6.04 11.27 8.88
CA GLU A 218 -5.21 11.29 7.67
C GLU A 218 -5.81 12.18 6.57
N THR A 219 -7.13 12.13 6.32
CA THR A 219 -7.79 13.03 5.36
C THR A 219 -7.63 14.50 5.76
N MET A 220 -7.75 14.82 7.06
CA MET A 220 -7.52 16.18 7.55
C MET A 220 -6.07 16.62 7.37
N LEU A 221 -5.11 15.75 7.68
CA LEU A 221 -3.69 16.05 7.49
C LEU A 221 -3.35 16.22 6.01
N LYS A 222 -3.83 15.32 5.14
CA LYS A 222 -3.68 15.42 3.69
C LYS A 222 -4.14 16.78 3.17
N ASN A 223 -5.33 17.22 3.56
CA ASN A 223 -5.85 18.52 3.17
C ASN A 223 -5.05 19.68 3.77
N ALA A 224 -4.60 19.58 5.02
CA ALA A 224 -3.74 20.59 5.63
C ALA A 224 -2.43 20.79 4.86
N VAL A 225 -1.82 19.70 4.40
CA VAL A 225 -0.60 19.73 3.59
C VAL A 225 -0.87 20.28 2.18
N ILE A 226 -1.97 19.89 1.54
CA ILE A 226 -2.39 20.44 0.25
C ILE A 226 -2.57 21.96 0.33
N TYR A 227 -3.26 22.45 1.37
CA TYR A 227 -3.40 23.89 1.61
C TYR A 227 -2.07 24.55 1.92
N GLY A 228 -1.19 23.92 2.71
CA GLY A 228 0.15 24.45 2.97
C GLY A 228 0.99 24.64 1.70
N ILE A 229 0.86 23.73 0.74
CA ILE A 229 1.51 23.85 -0.58
C ILE A 229 0.91 25.03 -1.38
N GLU A 230 -0.41 25.20 -1.33
CA GLU A 230 -1.11 26.31 -2.02
C GLU A 230 -0.83 27.68 -1.42
N GLU A 231 -0.66 27.72 -0.10
CA GLU A 231 -0.21 28.88 0.67
C GLU A 231 1.26 29.20 0.41
N GLY A 232 1.99 28.36 -0.34
CA GLY A 232 3.39 28.58 -0.71
C GLY A 232 4.39 28.30 0.41
N LEU A 233 4.01 27.53 1.44
CA LEU A 233 4.87 27.23 2.59
C LEU A 233 6.03 26.28 2.20
N PHE A 234 5.78 25.37 1.26
CA PHE A 234 6.75 24.41 0.73
C PHE A 234 6.22 23.78 -0.57
N GLU A 235 7.10 23.14 -1.34
CA GLU A 235 6.71 22.36 -2.52
C GLU A 235 6.59 20.86 -2.19
N VAL A 236 5.85 20.12 -3.03
CA VAL A 236 5.68 18.65 -2.90
C VAL A 236 7.03 17.93 -2.83
N ARG A 237 8.05 18.41 -3.55
CA ARG A 237 9.39 17.80 -3.56
C ARG A 237 10.13 17.93 -2.22
N ASP A 238 9.77 18.93 -1.41
CA ASP A 238 10.45 19.19 -0.14
C ASP A 238 10.06 18.17 0.92
N LEU A 239 8.90 17.52 0.79
CA LEU A 239 8.47 16.41 1.64
C LEU A 239 9.50 15.27 1.70
N SER A 240 10.29 15.07 0.64
CA SER A 240 11.34 14.02 0.62
C SER A 240 12.51 14.27 1.56
N LYS A 241 12.62 15.49 2.10
CA LYS A 241 13.69 15.91 3.01
C LYS A 241 13.19 16.17 4.43
N MET A 242 11.88 16.27 4.61
CA MET A 242 11.23 16.57 5.89
C MET A 242 10.96 15.30 6.68
N ASP A 243 10.85 15.44 8.00
CA ASP A 243 10.20 14.46 8.88
C ASP A 243 8.86 14.97 9.43
N ASP A 244 8.20 14.19 10.31
CA ASP A 244 6.91 14.58 10.91
C ASP A 244 7.01 15.91 11.69
N ILE A 245 8.16 16.19 12.30
CA ILE A 245 8.37 17.37 13.15
C ILE A 245 8.49 18.61 12.28
N ASP A 246 9.32 18.55 11.24
CA ASP A 246 9.50 19.64 10.28
C ASP A 246 8.16 20.09 9.70
N LEU A 247 7.39 19.14 9.17
CA LEU A 247 6.12 19.40 8.52
C LEU A 247 5.12 20.04 9.49
N ILE A 248 4.95 19.46 10.68
CA ILE A 248 4.00 19.98 11.65
C ILE A 248 4.42 21.35 12.16
N SER A 249 5.72 21.61 12.34
CA SER A 249 6.20 22.94 12.74
C SER A 249 5.81 23.99 11.71
N ILE A 250 6.09 23.74 10.43
CA ILE A 250 5.77 24.67 9.35
C ILE A 250 4.26 24.97 9.28
N LEU A 251 3.42 23.94 9.37
CA LEU A 251 1.96 24.12 9.33
C LEU A 251 1.38 24.76 10.60
N ARG A 252 2.04 24.61 11.76
CA ARG A 252 1.63 25.29 13.01
C ARG A 252 1.95 26.78 13.00
N ASP A 253 3.01 27.16 12.31
CA ASP A 253 3.47 28.56 12.24
C ASP A 253 2.78 29.35 11.11
N SER A 254 2.03 28.70 10.23
CA SER A 254 1.23 29.37 9.19
C SER A 254 -0.06 30.01 9.74
N GLU A 255 -0.71 30.85 8.93
CA GLU A 255 -1.95 31.56 9.29
C GLU A 255 -3.18 31.11 8.48
N GLY A 256 -3.00 30.24 7.49
CA GLY A 256 -4.04 29.85 6.53
C GLY A 256 -4.96 28.70 6.97
N GLU A 257 -5.60 28.06 6.00
CA GLU A 257 -6.47 26.89 6.23
C GLU A 257 -5.67 25.68 6.71
N SER A 258 -4.42 25.57 6.25
CA SER A 258 -3.47 24.55 6.72
C SER A 258 -3.34 24.56 8.25
N ASN A 259 -3.15 25.75 8.83
CA ASN A 259 -3.02 25.95 10.28
C ASN A 259 -4.29 25.58 11.05
N LYS A 260 -5.46 25.95 10.52
CA LYS A 260 -6.75 25.67 11.15
C LYS A 260 -6.96 24.16 11.30
N LEU A 261 -6.65 23.39 10.26
CA LEU A 261 -6.75 21.93 10.29
C LEU A 261 -5.75 21.31 11.27
N ILE A 262 -4.50 21.78 11.30
CA ILE A 262 -3.50 21.28 12.26
C ILE A 262 -3.91 21.60 13.70
N LYS A 263 -4.39 22.81 14.00
CA LYS A 263 -4.92 23.15 15.34
C LYS A 263 -6.10 22.27 15.75
N MET A 264 -6.93 21.85 14.79
CA MET A 264 -7.99 20.87 15.06
C MET A 264 -7.42 19.48 15.37
N LEU A 265 -6.43 19.00 14.61
CA LEU A 265 -5.74 17.74 14.88
C LEU A 265 -5.06 17.74 16.25
N ASP A 266 -4.33 18.80 16.60
CA ASP A 266 -3.64 18.97 17.88
C ASP A 266 -4.59 18.85 19.09
N ARG A 267 -5.83 19.34 18.94
CA ARG A 267 -6.88 19.25 19.96
C ARG A 267 -7.79 18.05 19.79
N ARG A 268 -7.49 17.16 18.85
CA ARG A 268 -8.31 16.00 18.48
C ARG A 268 -9.76 16.37 18.13
N LYS A 269 -9.99 17.60 17.62
CA LYS A 269 -11.29 18.06 17.13
C LYS A 269 -11.48 17.56 15.70
N LEU A 270 -11.63 16.26 15.54
CA LEU A 270 -11.73 15.60 14.23
C LEU A 270 -13.09 15.84 13.58
N PHE A 271 -13.08 16.02 12.26
CA PHE A 271 -14.29 16.02 11.43
C PHE A 271 -15.11 14.74 11.68
N LYS A 272 -16.42 14.83 11.47
CA LYS A 272 -17.37 13.75 11.72
C LYS A 272 -17.89 13.19 10.41
N ASN A 273 -18.06 11.87 10.39
CA ASN A 273 -18.65 11.19 9.25
C ASN A 273 -20.13 11.56 9.12
N VAL A 274 -20.54 11.95 7.92
CA VAL A 274 -21.93 12.29 7.57
C VAL A 274 -22.55 11.27 6.62
N LEU A 275 -21.73 10.61 5.80
CA LEU A 275 -22.16 9.59 4.85
C LEU A 275 -21.10 8.47 4.77
N VAL A 276 -21.57 7.23 4.69
CA VAL A 276 -20.77 6.05 4.34
C VAL A 276 -21.46 5.37 3.17
N VAL A 277 -20.74 5.16 2.08
CA VAL A 277 -21.22 4.39 0.94
C VAL A 277 -20.35 3.14 0.82
N ARG A 278 -20.93 1.98 1.14
CA ARG A 278 -20.20 0.71 1.16
C ARG A 278 -20.02 0.17 -0.25
N TYR A 279 -19.01 -0.69 -0.43
CA TYR A 279 -18.74 -1.37 -1.70
C TYR A 279 -19.97 -2.01 -2.36
N ASN A 280 -20.87 -2.64 -1.59
CA ASN A 280 -22.06 -3.30 -2.15
C ASN A 280 -23.18 -2.33 -2.57
N GLU A 281 -23.12 -1.07 -2.15
CA GLU A 281 -24.11 -0.05 -2.50
C GLU A 281 -23.78 0.65 -3.83
N LEU A 282 -22.59 0.38 -4.37
CA LEU A 282 -22.07 0.99 -5.59
C LEU A 282 -22.18 0.04 -6.79
N SER A 283 -22.61 0.57 -7.93
CA SER A 283 -22.55 -0.14 -9.20
C SER A 283 -21.09 -0.35 -9.65
N PRO A 284 -20.82 -1.30 -10.57
CA PRO A 284 -19.48 -1.47 -11.11
C PRO A 284 -18.88 -0.19 -11.71
N TYR A 285 -19.70 0.63 -12.38
CA TYR A 285 -19.26 1.89 -12.96
C TYR A 285 -18.96 2.96 -11.89
N GLU A 286 -19.78 3.05 -10.83
CA GLU A 286 -19.53 3.99 -9.74
C GLU A 286 -18.21 3.67 -9.03
N LYS A 287 -17.92 2.38 -8.78
CA LYS A 287 -16.62 1.93 -8.22
C LYS A 287 -15.47 2.33 -9.12
N TRP A 288 -15.61 2.09 -10.43
CA TRP A 288 -14.61 2.42 -11.42
C TRP A 288 -14.30 3.92 -11.47
N ILE A 289 -15.33 4.77 -11.45
CA ILE A 289 -15.15 6.22 -11.39
C ILE A 289 -14.38 6.58 -10.12
N LEU A 290 -14.88 6.17 -8.94
CA LEU A 290 -14.31 6.53 -7.65
C LEU A 290 -12.81 6.22 -7.53
N ILE A 291 -12.37 5.03 -7.93
CA ILE A 291 -10.96 4.62 -7.81
C ILE A 291 -10.04 5.21 -8.91
N ASN A 292 -10.63 5.91 -9.89
CA ASN A 292 -9.91 6.59 -10.97
C ASN A 292 -9.98 8.12 -10.86
N LEU A 293 -10.74 8.67 -9.92
CA LEU A 293 -10.70 10.10 -9.64
C LEU A 293 -9.29 10.51 -9.19
N GLY A 294 -8.73 11.54 -9.84
CA GLY A 294 -7.52 12.20 -9.39
C GLY A 294 -7.80 13.16 -8.25
N GLU A 295 -6.74 13.70 -7.66
CA GLU A 295 -6.86 14.64 -6.54
C GLU A 295 -7.56 15.94 -6.94
N GLU A 296 -7.37 16.41 -8.18
CA GLU A 296 -8.06 17.59 -8.69
C GLU A 296 -9.57 17.35 -8.84
N GLU A 297 -9.99 16.18 -9.31
CA GLU A 297 -11.41 15.85 -9.38
C GLU A 297 -12.04 15.69 -7.99
N ILE A 298 -11.35 15.02 -7.06
CA ILE A 298 -11.82 14.91 -5.67
C ILE A 298 -12.01 16.30 -5.07
N ARG A 299 -11.04 17.20 -5.25
CA ARG A 299 -11.14 18.58 -4.78
C ARG A 299 -12.34 19.33 -5.37
N ARG A 300 -12.59 19.20 -6.69
CA ARG A 300 -13.76 19.84 -7.32
C ARG A 300 -15.07 19.34 -6.72
N ILE A 301 -15.16 18.04 -6.42
CA ILE A 301 -16.33 17.47 -5.74
C ILE A 301 -16.46 18.03 -4.33
N GLU A 302 -15.35 18.14 -3.58
CA GLU A 302 -15.33 18.74 -2.24
C GLU A 302 -15.75 20.21 -2.28
N GLU A 303 -15.30 20.99 -3.26
CA GLU A 303 -15.68 22.40 -3.48
C GLU A 303 -17.17 22.54 -3.79
N GLU A 304 -17.71 21.78 -4.76
CA GLU A 304 -19.13 21.79 -5.12
C GLU A 304 -20.00 21.42 -3.91
N LEU A 305 -19.63 20.39 -3.15
CA LEU A 305 -20.33 20.00 -1.93
C LEU A 305 -20.20 21.08 -0.85
N SER A 306 -19.02 21.68 -0.68
CA SER A 306 -18.78 22.67 0.34
C SER A 306 -19.59 23.95 0.10
N GLU A 307 -19.67 24.41 -1.15
CA GLU A 307 -20.51 25.53 -1.56
C GLU A 307 -22.00 25.24 -1.35
N LYS A 308 -22.45 24.07 -1.83
CA LYS A 308 -23.86 23.64 -1.73
C LYS A 308 -24.36 23.57 -0.30
N PHE A 309 -23.52 23.14 0.64
CA PHE A 309 -23.88 22.97 2.04
C PHE A 309 -23.38 24.09 2.96
N ASN A 310 -22.67 25.08 2.40
CA ASN A 310 -22.07 26.20 3.15
C ASN A 310 -21.30 25.71 4.39
N THR A 311 -20.43 24.72 4.17
CA THR A 311 -19.53 24.13 5.17
C THR A 311 -18.42 23.37 4.46
N THR A 312 -17.21 23.33 5.00
CA THR A 312 -16.16 22.46 4.48
C THR A 312 -16.61 21.00 4.52
N VAL A 313 -16.31 20.26 3.46
CA VAL A 313 -16.60 18.84 3.34
C VAL A 313 -15.35 18.14 2.80
N PHE A 314 -15.02 16.97 3.36
CA PHE A 314 -13.96 16.13 2.83
C PHE A 314 -14.49 14.79 2.33
N LEU A 315 -14.04 14.39 1.14
CA LEU A 315 -14.36 13.13 0.49
C LEU A 315 -13.16 12.19 0.59
N ASP A 316 -13.36 11.09 1.31
CA ASP A 316 -12.35 10.07 1.53
C ASP A 316 -12.66 8.82 0.71
N ILE A 317 -11.84 8.64 -0.31
CA ILE A 317 -11.81 7.48 -1.19
C ILE A 317 -10.48 6.76 -0.94
N PRO A 318 -10.47 5.69 -0.14
CA PRO A 318 -9.25 4.96 0.11
C PRO A 318 -8.78 4.25 -1.18
N PRO A 319 -7.47 4.04 -1.35
CA PRO A 319 -6.98 3.25 -2.48
C PRO A 319 -7.63 1.87 -2.49
N TYR A 320 -7.90 1.35 -3.67
CA TYR A 320 -8.48 0.02 -3.77
C TYR A 320 -7.49 -1.02 -3.22
N PRO A 321 -7.98 -2.02 -2.49
CA PRO A 321 -7.13 -3.02 -1.88
C PRO A 321 -6.42 -3.91 -2.92
N LYS A 322 -5.09 -3.98 -2.85
CA LYS A 322 -4.28 -4.92 -3.64
C LYS A 322 -3.94 -6.17 -2.80
N ILE A 323 -4.58 -7.31 -3.09
CA ILE A 323 -4.17 -8.62 -2.55
C ILE A 323 -3.53 -9.41 -3.68
N SER A 324 -2.23 -9.67 -3.58
CA SER A 324 -1.45 -10.46 -4.54
C SER A 324 -1.17 -11.88 -4.02
N GLU A 325 -1.15 -12.04 -2.71
CA GLU A 325 -0.69 -13.22 -1.95
C GLU A 325 -1.57 -14.46 -2.12
N HIS A 326 -2.83 -14.29 -2.54
CA HIS A 326 -3.66 -15.42 -2.93
C HIS A 326 -3.06 -16.21 -4.11
N ARG A 327 -2.12 -15.61 -4.85
CA ARG A 327 -1.40 -16.22 -5.98
C ARG A 327 -0.07 -16.87 -5.59
N ILE A 328 0.27 -16.92 -4.29
CA ILE A 328 1.47 -17.62 -3.81
C ILE A 328 1.50 -19.03 -4.39
N THR A 329 2.62 -19.39 -5.00
CA THR A 329 2.83 -20.74 -5.53
C THR A 329 3.23 -21.66 -4.38
N VAL A 330 2.51 -22.77 -4.25
CA VAL A 330 2.74 -23.83 -3.27
C VAL A 330 3.34 -25.04 -3.97
N LEU A 331 4.48 -25.51 -3.48
CA LEU A 331 5.18 -26.70 -3.96
C LEU A 331 4.83 -27.90 -3.07
N ALA A 332 4.15 -28.89 -3.66
CA ALA A 332 3.74 -30.14 -3.03
C ALA A 332 4.34 -31.32 -3.80
N GLY A 333 5.55 -31.73 -3.39
CA GLY A 333 6.38 -32.66 -4.17
C GLY A 333 6.73 -32.06 -5.53
N GLU A 334 6.45 -32.79 -6.61
CA GLU A 334 6.65 -32.32 -7.98
C GLU A 334 5.51 -31.43 -8.50
N ARG A 335 4.41 -31.33 -7.75
CA ARG A 335 3.22 -30.57 -8.16
C ARG A 335 3.28 -29.15 -7.65
N ARG A 336 2.71 -28.25 -8.46
CA ARG A 336 2.56 -26.83 -8.15
C ARG A 336 1.08 -26.50 -8.03
N TYR A 337 0.75 -25.77 -6.98
CA TYR A 337 -0.58 -25.27 -6.67
C TYR A 337 -0.53 -23.77 -6.43
N ARG A 338 -1.64 -23.07 -6.62
CA ARG A 338 -1.80 -21.74 -6.02
C ARG A 338 -2.42 -21.89 -4.64
N LEU A 339 -2.07 -20.97 -3.74
CA LEU A 339 -2.60 -20.98 -2.38
C LEU A 339 -4.14 -20.96 -2.37
N ASP A 340 -4.77 -20.13 -3.20
CA ASP A 340 -6.24 -20.04 -3.29
C ASP A 340 -6.95 -21.24 -3.94
N GLU A 341 -6.22 -22.18 -4.53
CA GLU A 341 -6.80 -23.44 -5.02
C GLU A 341 -6.91 -24.50 -3.94
N ILE A 342 -5.95 -24.50 -3.01
CA ILE A 342 -5.86 -25.50 -1.96
C ILE A 342 -6.35 -24.97 -0.60
N SER A 343 -6.49 -23.64 -0.47
CA SER A 343 -7.02 -22.97 0.71
C SER A 343 -8.35 -22.26 0.39
N PRO A 344 -9.49 -22.83 0.82
CA PRO A 344 -10.79 -22.15 0.76
C PRO A 344 -10.79 -20.81 1.50
N LEU A 345 -10.00 -20.71 2.56
CA LEU A 345 -9.83 -19.48 3.33
C LEU A 345 -9.18 -18.39 2.49
N ALA A 346 -8.01 -18.67 1.90
CA ALA A 346 -7.29 -17.70 1.06
C ALA A 346 -8.16 -17.20 -0.11
N LYS A 347 -8.92 -18.11 -0.73
CA LYS A 347 -9.86 -17.80 -1.81
C LYS A 347 -10.93 -16.80 -1.38
N ASN A 348 -11.50 -16.97 -0.18
CA ASN A 348 -12.61 -16.15 0.29
C ASN A 348 -12.16 -14.83 0.93
N LEU A 349 -10.97 -14.78 1.52
CA LEU A 349 -10.42 -13.55 2.13
C LEU A 349 -10.26 -12.41 1.11
N LYS A 350 -9.93 -12.72 -0.15
CA LYS A 350 -9.89 -11.73 -1.24
C LYS A 350 -11.21 -10.94 -1.34
N TRP A 351 -12.33 -11.66 -1.34
CA TRP A 351 -13.66 -11.05 -1.41
C TRP A 351 -14.04 -10.30 -0.14
N ALA A 352 -13.69 -10.85 1.03
CA ALA A 352 -13.96 -10.19 2.30
C ALA A 352 -13.25 -8.83 2.39
N TYR A 353 -12.02 -8.76 1.91
CA TYR A 353 -11.20 -7.55 1.92
C TYR A 353 -11.67 -6.51 0.88
N MET A 354 -12.15 -6.93 -0.29
CA MET A 354 -12.79 -6.01 -1.25
C MET A 354 -14.08 -5.42 -0.66
N LYS A 355 -14.90 -6.24 0.00
CA LYS A 355 -16.19 -5.83 0.58
C LYS A 355 -16.06 -4.94 1.82
N SER A 356 -14.88 -4.86 2.44
CA SER A 356 -14.63 -3.92 3.55
C SER A 356 -14.31 -2.50 3.08
N TRP A 357 -14.11 -2.28 1.77
CA TRP A 357 -13.89 -0.97 1.20
C TRP A 357 -15.17 -0.12 1.26
N ASP A 358 -15.03 1.14 1.67
CA ASP A 358 -16.12 2.12 1.70
C ASP A 358 -15.61 3.54 1.42
N VAL A 359 -16.49 4.36 0.87
CA VAL A 359 -16.26 5.80 0.64
C VAL A 359 -16.97 6.59 1.72
N ARG A 360 -16.33 7.66 2.18
CA ARG A 360 -16.84 8.45 3.30
C ARG A 360 -16.83 9.93 3.00
N LEU A 361 -17.86 10.59 3.52
CA LEU A 361 -17.94 12.04 3.53
C LEU A 361 -17.87 12.54 4.96
N TYR A 362 -17.11 13.61 5.17
CA TYR A 362 -16.87 14.19 6.47
C TYR A 362 -17.20 15.69 6.51
N SER A 363 -17.56 16.17 7.69
CA SER A 363 -17.91 17.58 7.94
C SER A 363 -17.39 18.05 9.30
N PRO A 364 -17.19 19.36 9.51
CA PRO A 364 -16.86 19.92 10.80
C PRO A 364 -17.82 19.47 11.92
N PRO A 365 -17.32 19.25 13.16
CA PRO A 365 -18.13 18.74 14.27
C PRO A 365 -19.35 19.56 14.65
N ASP A 366 -19.40 20.82 14.28
CA ASP A 366 -20.50 21.77 14.53
C ASP A 366 -21.59 21.71 13.45
N ARG A 367 -21.29 21.19 12.26
CA ARG A 367 -22.22 21.16 11.10
C ARG A 367 -22.69 19.75 10.71
N TYR A 368 -22.05 18.71 11.23
CA TYR A 368 -22.27 17.33 10.76
C TYR A 368 -23.72 16.81 10.90
N LYS A 369 -24.45 17.20 11.96
CA LYS A 369 -25.85 16.75 12.17
C LYS A 369 -26.77 17.28 11.07
N GLU A 370 -26.66 18.58 10.80
CA GLU A 370 -27.41 19.26 9.75
C GLU A 370 -27.09 18.66 8.38
N LEU A 371 -25.81 18.43 8.09
CA LEU A 371 -25.42 17.86 6.81
C LEU A 371 -25.90 16.42 6.65
N ARG A 372 -25.84 15.60 7.70
CA ARG A 372 -26.27 14.19 7.68
C ARG A 372 -27.76 14.02 7.33
N GLU A 373 -28.60 14.99 7.67
CA GLU A 373 -30.02 14.98 7.27
C GLU A 373 -30.22 15.43 5.81
N LYS A 374 -29.27 16.18 5.25
CA LYS A 374 -29.35 16.78 3.92
C LYS A 374 -28.63 15.99 2.85
N ILE A 375 -27.74 15.06 3.17
CA ILE A 375 -26.98 14.27 2.19
C ILE A 375 -27.25 12.78 2.30
N ASP A 376 -27.41 12.13 1.14
CA ASP A 376 -27.55 10.69 0.98
C ASP A 376 -26.61 10.19 -0.12
N SER A 377 -26.61 8.86 -0.33
CA SER A 377 -25.79 8.24 -1.36
C SER A 377 -26.24 8.61 -2.78
N THR A 378 -27.51 8.91 -3.00
CA THR A 378 -28.05 9.32 -4.31
C THR A 378 -27.42 10.62 -4.78
N LYS A 379 -27.32 11.62 -3.90
CA LYS A 379 -26.69 12.91 -4.24
C LYS A 379 -25.21 12.78 -4.59
N LEU A 380 -24.47 11.92 -3.87
CA LEU A 380 -23.08 11.66 -4.21
C LEU A 380 -22.98 11.02 -5.60
N LYS A 381 -23.84 10.03 -5.88
CA LYS A 381 -23.90 9.34 -7.19
C LYS A 381 -24.24 10.28 -8.34
N GLU A 382 -25.15 11.24 -8.14
CA GLU A 382 -25.48 12.28 -9.13
C GLU A 382 -24.26 13.12 -9.51
N ILE A 383 -23.43 13.50 -8.53
CA ILE A 383 -22.19 14.26 -8.79
C ILE A 383 -21.18 13.38 -9.54
N LEU A 384 -21.05 12.09 -9.16
CA LEU A 384 -20.14 11.17 -9.85
C LEU A 384 -20.49 10.99 -11.33
N LEU A 385 -21.77 11.11 -11.72
CA LEU A 385 -22.17 11.04 -13.13
C LEU A 385 -21.54 12.13 -13.99
N GLN A 386 -21.20 13.29 -13.42
CA GLN A 386 -20.53 14.38 -14.14
C GLN A 386 -19.12 13.96 -14.63
N PHE A 387 -18.50 12.98 -13.97
CA PHE A 387 -17.15 12.49 -14.29
C PHE A 387 -17.16 11.21 -15.13
N ARG A 388 -18.36 10.72 -15.52
CA ARG A 388 -18.54 9.47 -16.25
C ARG A 388 -17.72 9.45 -17.54
N ASP A 389 -17.88 10.45 -18.41
CA ASP A 389 -17.25 10.43 -19.74
C ASP A 389 -15.72 10.51 -19.66
N ARG A 390 -15.18 11.13 -18.62
CA ARG A 390 -13.73 11.24 -18.39
C ARG A 390 -13.10 9.97 -17.84
N CYS A 391 -13.79 9.28 -16.94
CA CYS A 391 -13.21 8.13 -16.23
C CYS A 391 -13.46 6.81 -16.97
N MET A 392 -14.36 6.76 -17.95
CA MET A 392 -14.83 5.51 -18.57
C MET A 392 -13.91 4.94 -19.66
N GLU A 393 -12.87 5.66 -20.07
CA GLU A 393 -11.92 5.16 -21.05
C GLU A 393 -11.10 4.01 -20.46
N SER A 394 -11.29 2.81 -21.00
CA SER A 394 -10.53 1.61 -20.64
C SER A 394 -10.25 0.77 -21.87
N PRO A 395 -9.01 0.80 -22.40
CA PRO A 395 -8.61 -0.03 -23.53
C PRO A 395 -8.87 -1.52 -23.27
N ILE A 396 -8.66 -1.98 -22.04
CA ILE A 396 -8.89 -3.37 -21.65
C ILE A 396 -10.38 -3.73 -21.73
N LEU A 397 -11.25 -2.90 -21.15
CA LEU A 397 -12.69 -3.13 -21.16
C LEU A 397 -13.26 -3.08 -22.57
N ASP A 398 -12.80 -2.14 -23.41
CA ASP A 398 -13.22 -2.02 -24.81
C ASP A 398 -12.85 -3.24 -25.64
N ILE A 399 -11.65 -3.80 -25.42
CA ILE A 399 -11.22 -5.04 -26.07
C ILE A 399 -12.12 -6.20 -25.63
N LEU A 400 -12.36 -6.35 -24.33
CA LEU A 400 -13.13 -7.48 -23.80
C LEU A 400 -14.61 -7.43 -24.16
N ARG A 401 -15.18 -6.23 -24.30
CA ARG A 401 -16.54 -6.05 -24.85
C ARG A 401 -16.67 -6.46 -26.31
N ARG A 402 -15.57 -6.42 -27.08
CA ARG A 402 -15.54 -6.87 -28.48
C ARG A 402 -15.24 -8.37 -28.61
N GLU A 403 -14.37 -8.91 -27.77
CA GLU A 403 -13.87 -10.28 -27.90
C GLU A 403 -14.58 -11.32 -27.01
N ASP A 404 -15.61 -10.94 -26.23
CA ASP A 404 -16.39 -11.76 -25.27
C ASP A 404 -15.54 -12.41 -24.15
N ARG A 405 -14.48 -13.13 -24.51
CA ARG A 405 -13.51 -13.74 -23.61
C ARG A 405 -12.10 -13.81 -24.22
N ILE A 406 -11.12 -13.24 -23.52
CA ILE A 406 -9.70 -13.40 -23.86
C ILE A 406 -9.06 -14.45 -22.95
N ARG A 407 -8.47 -15.46 -23.58
CA ARG A 407 -7.81 -16.58 -22.90
C ARG A 407 -6.32 -16.29 -22.69
N GLY A 408 -5.92 -16.02 -21.45
CA GLY A 408 -4.54 -15.76 -21.07
C GLY A 408 -4.17 -14.28 -20.93
N ARG A 409 -3.60 -13.92 -19.78
CA ARG A 409 -3.07 -12.57 -19.49
C ARG A 409 -2.01 -12.11 -20.48
N GLY A 410 -1.13 -13.00 -20.93
CA GLY A 410 -0.11 -12.66 -21.93
C GLY A 410 -0.70 -12.23 -23.27
N LYS A 411 -1.79 -12.89 -23.71
CA LYS A 411 -2.53 -12.50 -24.93
C LYS A 411 -3.23 -11.16 -24.74
N LEU A 412 -3.88 -10.95 -23.59
CA LEU A 412 -4.50 -9.66 -23.30
C LEU A 412 -3.45 -8.54 -23.29
N LEU A 413 -2.31 -8.76 -22.62
CA LEU A 413 -1.21 -7.82 -22.59
C LEU A 413 -0.66 -7.51 -23.98
N SER A 414 -0.50 -8.49 -24.87
CA SER A 414 0.00 -8.24 -26.23
C SER A 414 -0.94 -7.34 -27.04
N ILE A 415 -2.26 -7.59 -26.97
CA ILE A 415 -3.27 -6.78 -27.66
C ILE A 415 -3.28 -5.34 -27.13
N VAL A 416 -3.15 -5.17 -25.81
CA VAL A 416 -3.17 -3.85 -25.18
C VAL A 416 -1.85 -3.10 -25.44
N LYS A 417 -0.70 -3.79 -25.51
CA LYS A 417 0.60 -3.20 -25.91
C LYS A 417 0.56 -2.62 -27.33
N GLU A 418 -0.16 -3.25 -28.26
CA GLU A 418 -0.37 -2.68 -29.61
C GLU A 418 -1.13 -1.35 -29.61
N ARG A 419 -1.85 -1.04 -28.52
CA ARG A 419 -2.54 0.24 -28.29
C ARG A 419 -1.73 1.23 -27.43
N GLY A 420 -0.46 0.92 -27.15
CA GLY A 420 0.46 1.85 -26.50
C GLY A 420 0.51 1.81 -24.98
N LEU A 421 -0.19 0.88 -24.30
CA LEU A 421 -0.07 0.77 -22.84
C LEU A 421 1.20 0.01 -22.46
N SER A 422 1.90 0.54 -21.47
CA SER A 422 2.98 -0.19 -20.80
C SER A 422 2.44 -1.37 -19.98
N GLU A 423 3.35 -2.28 -19.62
CA GLU A 423 2.98 -3.42 -18.78
C GLU A 423 2.50 -3.00 -17.39
N SER A 424 3.12 -1.98 -16.79
CA SER A 424 2.71 -1.48 -15.47
C SER A 424 1.31 -0.88 -15.49
N GLU A 425 1.00 -0.07 -16.51
CA GLU A 425 -0.33 0.53 -16.70
C GLU A 425 -1.39 -0.56 -16.89
N PHE A 426 -1.10 -1.56 -17.73
CA PHE A 426 -1.98 -2.71 -17.92
C PHE A 426 -2.31 -3.43 -16.61
N LEU A 427 -1.30 -3.68 -15.75
CA LEU A 427 -1.53 -4.37 -14.48
C LEU A 427 -2.37 -3.56 -13.50
N ASN A 428 -2.11 -2.26 -13.44
CA ASN A 428 -2.87 -1.35 -12.60
C ASN A 428 -4.33 -1.27 -13.05
N GLU A 429 -4.56 -1.05 -14.34
CA GLU A 429 -5.90 -0.95 -14.92
C GLU A 429 -6.69 -2.27 -14.78
N LEU A 430 -6.05 -3.40 -15.07
CA LEU A 430 -6.67 -4.72 -14.93
C LEU A 430 -7.16 -4.98 -13.49
N GLN A 431 -6.33 -4.64 -12.49
CA GLN A 431 -6.71 -4.80 -11.09
C GLN A 431 -7.90 -3.91 -10.71
N LYS A 432 -7.92 -2.66 -11.19
CA LYS A 432 -9.05 -1.73 -10.98
C LYS A 432 -10.34 -2.27 -11.60
N LEU A 433 -10.28 -2.87 -12.79
CA LEU A 433 -11.45 -3.44 -13.47
C LEU A 433 -12.01 -4.66 -12.71
N ILE A 434 -11.13 -5.53 -12.24
CA ILE A 434 -11.49 -6.68 -11.39
C ILE A 434 -12.09 -6.19 -10.07
N PHE A 435 -11.47 -5.19 -9.43
CA PHE A 435 -11.99 -4.61 -8.19
C PHE A 435 -13.36 -3.99 -8.38
N SER A 436 -13.58 -3.28 -9.49
CA SER A 436 -14.86 -2.64 -9.79
C SER A 436 -15.95 -3.65 -10.13
N GLY A 437 -15.59 -4.88 -10.50
CA GLY A 437 -16.53 -5.88 -10.99
C GLY A 437 -16.97 -5.64 -12.44
N LEU A 438 -16.18 -4.90 -13.22
CA LEU A 438 -16.41 -4.69 -14.66
C LEU A 438 -15.85 -5.84 -15.51
N ILE A 439 -14.89 -6.59 -14.96
CA ILE A 439 -14.30 -7.77 -15.59
C ILE A 439 -14.28 -8.92 -14.60
N ARG A 440 -14.53 -10.12 -15.11
CA ARG A 440 -14.32 -11.37 -14.39
C ARG A 440 -12.96 -11.96 -14.77
N GLU A 441 -12.16 -12.28 -13.76
CA GLU A 441 -10.94 -13.08 -13.90
C GLU A 441 -11.26 -14.54 -13.55
N GLU A 442 -11.07 -15.45 -14.51
CA GLU A 442 -11.18 -16.89 -14.32
C GLU A 442 -9.81 -17.56 -14.40
N VAL A 443 -9.49 -18.36 -13.39
CA VAL A 443 -8.24 -19.12 -13.36
C VAL A 443 -8.51 -20.52 -13.90
N VAL A 444 -7.81 -20.89 -14.97
CA VAL A 444 -7.92 -22.19 -15.64
C VAL A 444 -6.58 -22.90 -15.60
N LYS A 445 -6.58 -24.13 -15.09
CA LYS A 445 -5.38 -24.98 -15.09
C LYS A 445 -5.23 -25.64 -16.46
N VAL A 446 -4.15 -25.32 -17.17
CA VAL A 446 -3.84 -25.85 -18.51
C VAL A 446 -2.45 -26.46 -18.49
N ARG A 447 -2.35 -27.79 -18.67
CA ARG A 447 -1.07 -28.54 -18.71
C ARG A 447 -0.15 -28.26 -17.50
N GLY A 448 -0.73 -28.12 -16.31
CA GLY A 448 0.01 -27.85 -15.07
C GLY A 448 0.39 -26.37 -14.83
N ILE A 449 0.09 -25.49 -15.79
CA ILE A 449 0.30 -24.04 -15.68
C ILE A 449 -1.05 -23.33 -15.49
N TYR A 450 -1.04 -22.21 -14.77
CA TYR A 450 -2.22 -21.37 -14.57
C TYR A 450 -2.38 -20.35 -15.70
N ARG A 451 -3.51 -20.44 -16.40
CA ARG A 451 -3.94 -19.44 -17.38
C ARG A 451 -5.05 -18.59 -16.76
N TYR A 452 -4.94 -17.28 -16.90
CA TYR A 452 -5.94 -16.32 -16.45
C TYR A 452 -6.73 -15.88 -17.67
N ASP A 453 -8.02 -16.21 -17.69
CA ASP A 453 -8.96 -15.80 -18.72
C ASP A 453 -9.78 -14.63 -18.21
N TYR A 454 -10.10 -13.69 -19.10
CA TYR A 454 -10.82 -12.46 -18.76
C TYR A 454 -12.05 -12.32 -19.64
N SER A 455 -13.15 -11.91 -19.05
CA SER A 455 -14.39 -11.58 -19.75
C SER A 455 -14.98 -10.30 -19.19
N ALA A 456 -15.55 -9.46 -20.05
CA ALA A 456 -16.32 -8.32 -19.59
C ALA A 456 -17.57 -8.82 -18.85
N LEU A 457 -17.99 -8.10 -17.81
CA LEU A 457 -19.29 -8.29 -17.19
C LEU A 457 -20.20 -7.19 -17.71
N GLU A 458 -21.42 -7.53 -18.13
CA GLU A 458 -22.45 -6.52 -18.39
C GLU A 458 -22.75 -5.83 -17.05
N GLY A 459 -22.44 -4.53 -17.00
CA GLY A 459 -22.58 -3.69 -15.81
C GLY A 459 -23.88 -2.90 -15.81
#